data_AF-A0A0D1EFA1-F1
#
_entry.id   AF-A0A0D1EFA1-F1
#
_cell.length_a   1.000
_cell.length_b   1.000
_cell.length_c   1.000
_cell.angle_alpha   90.00
_cell.angle_beta   90.00
_cell.angle_gamma   90.00
#
_symmetry.space_group_name_H-M   'P 1'
#
loop_
_entity.id
_entity.type
_entity.pdbx_description
1 polymer ?
#
loop_
_entity_poly.entity_id
_entity_poly.type
_entity_poly.pdbx_seq_one_letter_code
_entity_poly.pdbx_strand_id
1 'polypeptide(L)'
;MLWSSVEAELGEAIAALGDPLSTNKPHGIGRSLARWKDLHVHSAQNRADHLRVVNALHDQLAEALRIRNSIAHGLKGYGVAASDGSSEAHFECRLNNGPEIITLRHLRVCLGRLARAGSHISRLTYAVSRPDEPGLQSLYDDVLDLMHKR
;
A
#
# COMPACT_ATOMS: atom_id res chain seq x y z
N MET A 1 -0.95 -7.05 -14.15
CA MET A 1 -0.65 -5.69 -13.63
C MET A 1 -0.43 -5.76 -12.12
N LEU A 2 0.50 -5.00 -11.54
CA LEU A 2 0.83 -5.03 -10.10
C LEU A 2 -0.39 -4.79 -9.21
N TRP A 3 -1.21 -3.79 -9.54
CA TRP A 3 -2.41 -3.48 -8.77
C TRP A 3 -3.46 -4.58 -8.76
N SER A 4 -3.63 -5.31 -9.87
CA SER A 4 -4.56 -6.44 -9.92
C SER A 4 -4.13 -7.58 -9.00
N SER A 5 -2.81 -7.80 -8.85
CA SER A 5 -2.29 -8.78 -7.90
C SER A 5 -2.52 -8.33 -6.46
N VAL A 6 -2.24 -7.07 -6.13
CA VAL A 6 -2.54 -6.51 -4.80
C VAL A 6 -4.04 -6.59 -4.49
N GLU A 7 -4.91 -6.32 -5.45
CA GLU A 7 -6.37 -6.41 -5.28
C GLU A 7 -6.84 -7.84 -5.00
N ALA A 8 -6.28 -8.83 -5.73
CA ALA A 8 -6.58 -10.24 -5.49
C ALA A 8 -6.14 -10.66 -4.08
N GLU A 9 -4.91 -10.33 -3.69
CA GLU A 9 -4.36 -10.63 -2.36
C GLU A 9 -5.16 -9.95 -1.24
N LEU A 10 -5.60 -8.70 -1.42
CA LEU A 10 -6.50 -8.03 -0.48
C LEU A 10 -7.84 -8.78 -0.36
N GLY A 11 -8.39 -9.25 -1.48
CA GLY A 11 -9.63 -10.02 -1.49
C GLY A 11 -9.51 -11.34 -0.70
N GLU A 12 -8.43 -12.07 -0.93
CA GLU A 12 -8.14 -13.31 -0.18
C GLU A 12 -7.88 -13.04 1.30
N ALA A 13 -7.10 -11.99 1.61
CA ALA A 13 -6.80 -11.61 2.99
C ALA A 13 -8.05 -11.21 3.78
N ILE A 14 -8.94 -10.40 3.19
CA ILE A 14 -10.21 -10.00 3.81
C ILE A 14 -11.09 -11.24 4.07
N ALA A 15 -11.16 -12.17 3.12
CA ALA A 15 -11.90 -13.41 3.30
C ALA A 15 -11.30 -14.28 4.42
N ALA A 16 -9.97 -14.35 4.52
CA ALA A 16 -9.26 -15.13 5.53
C ALA A 16 -9.43 -14.59 6.96
N LEU A 17 -9.56 -13.26 7.12
CA LEU A 17 -9.82 -12.63 8.42
C LEU A 17 -11.27 -12.78 8.90
N GLY A 18 -12.07 -13.58 8.20
CA GLY A 18 -13.41 -13.94 8.63
C GLY A 18 -14.39 -12.79 8.51
N ASP A 19 -14.35 -12.04 7.41
CA ASP A 19 -15.48 -11.20 6.98
C ASP A 19 -16.50 -12.14 6.29
N PRO A 20 -17.42 -12.79 7.04
CA PRO A 20 -18.29 -13.79 6.47
C PRO A 20 -19.42 -13.01 5.81
N LEU A 21 -19.34 -12.84 4.49
CA LEU A 21 -20.49 -12.40 3.71
C LEU A 21 -21.02 -11.01 4.11
N SER A 22 -20.17 -9.99 4.21
CA SER A 22 -20.66 -8.64 3.92
C SER A 22 -21.17 -8.64 2.48
N THR A 23 -22.49 -8.57 2.28
CA THR A 23 -23.13 -8.31 0.98
C THR A 23 -22.62 -7.01 0.35
N ASN A 24 -21.91 -6.18 1.12
CA ASN A 24 -21.08 -5.07 0.67
C ASN A 24 -19.61 -5.50 0.56
N LYS A 25 -19.25 -6.20 -0.53
CA LYS A 25 -17.83 -6.24 -0.93
C LYS A 25 -17.39 -4.79 -1.14
N PRO A 26 -16.29 -4.32 -0.51
CA PRO A 26 -15.81 -2.98 -0.73
C PRO A 26 -15.54 -2.76 -2.22
N HIS A 27 -16.30 -1.85 -2.85
CA HIS A 27 -16.14 -1.57 -4.27
C HIS A 27 -14.93 -0.66 -4.50
N GLY A 28 -13.87 -1.24 -5.04
CA GLY A 28 -12.66 -0.52 -5.42
C GLY A 28 -11.57 -0.61 -4.37
N ILE A 29 -10.34 -0.64 -4.87
CA ILE A 29 -9.13 -0.99 -4.11
C ILE A 29 -8.88 -0.15 -2.86
N GLY A 30 -9.23 1.15 -2.86
CA GLY A 30 -9.10 2.00 -1.68
C GLY A 30 -9.99 1.54 -0.52
N ARG A 31 -11.21 1.06 -0.81
CA ARG A 31 -12.12 0.52 0.21
C ARG A 31 -11.66 -0.85 0.70
N SER A 32 -11.12 -1.69 -0.19
CA SER A 32 -10.55 -2.99 0.20
C SER A 32 -9.36 -2.81 1.13
N LEU A 33 -8.47 -1.85 0.83
CA LEU A 33 -7.30 -1.54 1.65
C LEU A 33 -7.70 -1.04 3.05
N ALA A 34 -8.66 -0.12 3.14
CA ALA A 34 -9.18 0.35 4.42
C ALA A 34 -9.84 -0.78 5.23
N ARG A 35 -10.67 -1.60 4.59
CA ARG A 35 -11.33 -2.75 5.22
C ARG A 35 -10.31 -3.76 5.77
N TRP A 36 -9.28 -4.07 5.00
CA TRP A 36 -8.19 -4.96 5.45
C TRP A 36 -7.52 -4.43 6.72
N LYS A 37 -7.16 -3.15 6.76
CA LYS A 37 -6.59 -2.51 7.95
C LYS A 37 -7.56 -2.58 9.15
N ASP A 38 -8.84 -2.30 8.94
CA ASP A 38 -9.84 -2.35 10.02
C ASP A 38 -9.95 -3.76 10.61
N LEU A 39 -9.96 -4.81 9.78
CA LEU A 39 -9.97 -6.19 10.26
C LEU A 39 -8.74 -6.50 11.11
N HIS A 40 -7.56 -6.04 10.70
CA HIS A 40 -6.36 -6.14 11.51
C HIS A 40 -6.47 -5.43 12.87
N VAL A 41 -7.08 -4.24 12.93
CA VAL A 41 -7.34 -3.52 14.19
C VAL A 41 -8.21 -4.35 15.13
N HIS A 42 -9.26 -4.99 14.62
CA HIS A 42 -10.15 -5.83 15.42
C HIS A 42 -9.47 -7.14 15.86
N SER A 43 -8.66 -7.76 15.00
CA SER A 43 -8.03 -9.07 15.26
C SER A 43 -6.70 -8.98 16.02
N ALA A 44 -6.05 -7.82 16.10
CA ALA A 44 -4.70 -7.72 16.66
C ALA A 44 -4.61 -7.86 18.19
N GLN A 45 -5.73 -7.85 18.93
CA GLN A 45 -5.76 -8.01 20.41
C GLN A 45 -4.70 -7.15 21.14
N ASN A 46 -4.58 -5.87 20.80
CA ASN A 46 -3.61 -4.91 21.36
C ASN A 46 -2.11 -5.14 21.01
N ARG A 47 -1.79 -5.93 19.97
CA ARG A 47 -0.41 -6.05 19.45
C ARG A 47 0.04 -4.75 18.74
N ALA A 48 0.64 -3.84 19.50
CA ALA A 48 1.08 -2.53 19.00
C ALA A 48 2.06 -2.62 17.82
N ASP A 49 3.03 -3.54 17.87
CA ASP A 49 3.98 -3.73 16.77
C ASP A 49 3.32 -4.21 15.48
N HIS A 50 2.38 -5.15 15.60
CA HIS A 50 1.61 -5.62 14.47
C HIS A 50 0.84 -4.47 13.80
N LEU A 51 0.12 -3.68 14.60
CA LEU A 51 -0.65 -2.54 14.12
C LEU A 51 0.24 -1.46 13.52
N ARG A 52 1.43 -1.23 14.09
CA ARG A 52 2.42 -0.33 13.51
C ARG A 52 2.79 -0.77 12.10
N VAL A 53 3.11 -2.05 11.90
CA VAL A 53 3.49 -2.57 10.58
C VAL A 53 2.32 -2.54 9.59
N VAL A 54 1.11 -2.91 10.01
CA VAL A 54 -0.10 -2.85 9.18
C VAL A 54 -0.40 -1.42 8.73
N ASN A 55 -0.37 -0.46 9.65
CA ASN A 55 -0.59 0.96 9.33
C ASN A 55 0.43 1.46 8.33
N ALA A 56 1.69 1.09 8.55
CA ALA A 56 2.80 1.54 7.74
C ALA A 56 2.66 0.99 6.29
N LEU A 57 2.31 -0.30 6.12
CA LEU A 57 2.02 -0.86 4.78
C LEU A 57 0.77 -0.22 4.15
N HIS A 58 -0.29 -0.01 4.93
CA HIS A 58 -1.51 0.66 4.47
C HIS A 58 -1.21 2.03 3.89
N ASP A 59 -0.45 2.86 4.60
CA ASP A 59 -0.17 4.24 4.19
C ASP A 59 0.67 4.28 2.91
N GLN A 60 1.60 3.33 2.74
CA GLN A 60 2.35 3.20 1.50
C GLN A 60 1.49 2.82 0.30
N LEU A 61 0.54 1.90 0.49
CA LEU A 61 -0.38 1.49 -0.56
C LEU A 61 -1.40 2.59 -0.88
N ALA A 62 -1.87 3.32 0.13
CA ALA A 62 -2.72 4.48 -0.05
C ALA A 62 -2.01 5.57 -0.84
N GLU A 63 -0.73 5.83 -0.55
CA GLU A 63 0.09 6.79 -1.29
C GLU A 63 0.32 6.35 -2.74
N ALA A 64 0.65 5.07 -2.97
CA ALA A 64 0.79 4.53 -4.32
C ALA A 64 -0.53 4.63 -5.11
N LEU A 65 -1.67 4.42 -4.45
CA LEU A 65 -2.99 4.54 -5.08
C LEU A 65 -3.30 6.00 -5.43
N ARG A 66 -2.93 6.94 -4.54
CA ARG A 66 -3.06 8.38 -4.76
C ARG A 66 -2.24 8.83 -5.97
N ILE A 67 -0.99 8.39 -6.08
CA ILE A 67 -0.11 8.67 -7.24
C ILE A 67 -0.71 8.08 -8.53
N ARG A 68 -1.16 6.82 -8.50
CA ARG A 68 -1.83 6.19 -9.65
C ARG A 68 -3.03 7.02 -10.10
N ASN A 69 -3.91 7.41 -9.18
CA ASN A 69 -5.11 8.16 -9.50
C ASN A 69 -4.79 9.57 -10.01
N SER A 70 -3.76 10.21 -9.46
CA SER A 70 -3.31 11.54 -9.89
C SER A 70 -2.78 11.52 -11.33
N ILE A 71 -2.06 10.46 -11.72
CA ILE A 71 -1.63 10.27 -13.11
C ILE A 71 -2.81 9.90 -14.01
N ALA A 72 -3.63 8.93 -13.61
CA ALA A 72 -4.71 8.42 -14.44
C ALA A 72 -5.82 9.44 -14.72
N HIS A 73 -6.08 10.34 -13.76
CA HIS A 73 -7.22 11.28 -13.83
C HIS A 73 -6.81 12.75 -13.78
N GLY A 74 -5.59 13.06 -13.34
CA GLY A 74 -5.14 14.42 -13.09
C GLY A 74 -4.00 14.89 -13.97
N LEU A 75 -3.47 14.07 -14.90
CA LEU A 75 -2.31 14.45 -15.70
C LEU A 75 -2.56 15.74 -16.51
N LYS A 76 -1.66 16.71 -16.36
CA LYS A 76 -1.67 18.00 -17.08
C LYS A 76 -0.46 18.16 -17.99
N GLY A 77 0.68 17.60 -17.61
CA GLY A 77 1.92 17.71 -18.37
C GLY A 77 2.97 16.72 -17.89
N TYR A 78 4.08 16.65 -18.61
CA TYR A 78 5.27 15.93 -18.23
C TYR A 78 6.50 16.71 -18.71
N GLY A 79 7.61 16.57 -18.01
CA GLY A 79 8.81 17.34 -18.31
C GLY A 79 10.07 16.74 -17.70
N VAL A 80 11.19 17.40 -17.97
CA VAL A 80 12.50 17.13 -17.36
C VAL A 80 12.97 18.48 -16.78
N ALA A 81 13.22 18.56 -15.48
CA ALA A 81 13.66 19.82 -14.87
C ALA A 81 15.13 20.11 -15.27
N ALA A 82 15.47 21.38 -15.52
CA ALA A 82 16.83 21.90 -15.33
C ALA A 82 16.89 23.44 -15.25
N SER A 83 17.47 23.94 -14.15
CA SER A 83 18.41 25.08 -14.19
C SER A 83 19.64 24.86 -13.29
N ASP A 84 19.69 23.77 -12.52
CA ASP A 84 20.74 23.42 -11.55
C ASP A 84 21.45 22.07 -11.85
N GLY A 85 21.11 21.39 -12.95
CA GLY A 85 21.78 20.16 -13.41
C GLY A 85 21.15 18.83 -12.97
N SER A 86 20.01 18.82 -12.27
CA SER A 86 19.31 17.57 -11.93
C SER A 86 18.23 17.20 -12.97
N SER A 87 18.54 16.32 -13.91
CA SER A 87 17.66 15.90 -15.01
C SER A 87 16.66 14.81 -14.60
N GLU A 88 15.77 15.09 -13.64
CA GLU A 88 14.75 14.12 -13.26
C GLU A 88 13.43 14.35 -14.01
N ALA A 89 12.97 13.30 -14.70
CA ALA A 89 11.67 13.29 -15.37
C ALA A 89 10.54 13.34 -14.34
N HIS A 90 9.47 14.09 -14.65
CA HIS A 90 8.32 14.24 -13.78
C HIS A 90 7.01 14.38 -14.55
N PHE A 91 5.91 14.13 -13.83
CA PHE A 91 4.54 14.39 -14.25
C PHE A 91 3.96 15.55 -13.45
N GLU A 92 3.28 16.45 -14.12
CA GLU A 92 2.47 17.49 -13.51
C GLU A 92 1.02 17.00 -13.46
N CYS A 93 0.47 16.86 -12.27
CA CYS A 93 -0.88 16.38 -12.03
C CYS A 93 -1.71 17.45 -11.30
N ARG A 94 -3.02 17.46 -11.51
CA ARG A 94 -3.98 18.23 -10.73
C ARG A 94 -5.22 17.38 -10.48
N LEU A 95 -5.41 16.96 -9.23
CA LEU A 95 -6.55 16.16 -8.80
C LEU A 95 -6.94 16.59 -7.37
N ASN A 96 -8.20 16.98 -7.15
CA ASN A 96 -8.86 17.34 -5.87
C ASN A 96 -8.09 18.30 -4.92
N ASN A 97 -6.90 17.92 -4.47
CA ASN A 97 -6.04 18.58 -3.48
C ASN A 97 -5.09 19.65 -4.07
N GLY A 98 -5.20 19.93 -5.37
CA GLY A 98 -4.39 20.95 -6.05
C GLY A 98 -3.32 20.38 -6.99
N PRO A 99 -2.37 21.22 -7.44
CA PRO A 99 -1.28 20.78 -8.30
C PRO A 99 -0.27 19.90 -7.54
N GLU A 100 0.24 18.88 -8.21
CA GLU A 100 1.23 17.95 -7.69
C GLU A 100 2.27 17.63 -8.77
N ILE A 101 3.54 17.50 -8.36
CA ILE A 101 4.62 16.99 -9.20
C ILE A 101 5.02 15.59 -8.75
N ILE A 102 4.91 14.62 -9.67
CA ILE A 102 5.27 13.22 -9.43
C ILE A 102 6.53 12.91 -10.21
N THR A 103 7.65 12.71 -9.53
CA THR A 103 8.95 12.41 -10.16
C THR A 103 9.08 10.93 -10.52
N LEU A 104 10.03 10.62 -11.40
CA LEU A 104 10.39 9.24 -11.74
C LEU A 104 10.85 8.44 -10.50
N ARG A 105 11.53 9.07 -9.55
CA ARG A 105 11.91 8.45 -8.28
C ARG A 105 10.69 8.10 -7.44
N HIS A 106 9.71 8.99 -7.31
CA HIS A 106 8.46 8.68 -6.61
C HIS A 106 7.77 7.46 -7.23
N LEU A 107 7.75 7.36 -8.55
CA LEU A 107 7.20 6.21 -9.26
C LEU A 107 8.00 4.94 -9.02
N ARG A 108 9.33 4.99 -9.08
CA ARG A 108 10.20 3.82 -8.81
C ARG A 108 9.98 3.29 -7.40
N VAL A 109 9.92 4.18 -6.40
CA VAL A 109 9.63 3.80 -5.02
C VAL A 109 8.25 3.17 -4.89
N CYS A 110 7.22 3.76 -5.51
CA CYS A 110 5.87 3.18 -5.50
C CYS A 110 5.80 1.80 -6.17
N LEU A 111 6.42 1.64 -7.33
CA LEU A 111 6.44 0.37 -8.05
C LEU A 111 7.18 -0.72 -7.26
N GLY A 112 8.32 -0.37 -6.64
CA GLY A 112 9.06 -1.28 -5.78
C GLY A 112 8.25 -1.77 -4.59
N ARG A 113 7.49 -0.88 -3.95
CA ARG A 113 6.57 -1.21 -2.84
C ARG A 113 5.43 -2.11 -3.31
N LEU A 114 4.77 -1.76 -4.43
CA LEU A 114 3.68 -2.54 -5.00
C LEU A 114 4.10 -3.95 -5.41
N ALA A 115 5.32 -4.13 -5.92
CA ALA A 115 5.84 -5.42 -6.36
C ALA A 115 5.91 -6.47 -5.23
N ARG A 116 5.98 -6.04 -3.97
CA ARG A 116 6.09 -6.94 -2.79
C ARG A 116 4.86 -6.91 -1.89
N ALA A 117 3.96 -5.96 -2.12
CA ALA A 117 2.81 -5.71 -1.26
C ALA A 117 1.92 -6.95 -1.07
N GLY A 118 1.67 -7.73 -2.13
CA GLY A 118 0.86 -8.95 -2.04
C GLY A 118 1.40 -9.94 -1.01
N SER A 119 2.70 -10.24 -1.08
CA SER A 119 3.36 -11.12 -0.10
C SER A 119 3.25 -10.58 1.33
N HIS A 120 3.40 -9.26 1.52
CA HIS A 120 3.28 -8.67 2.86
C HIS A 120 1.84 -8.69 3.38
N ILE A 121 0.85 -8.44 2.54
CA ILE A 121 -0.57 -8.57 2.88
C ILE A 121 -0.85 -9.98 3.39
N SER A 122 -0.49 -11.00 2.59
CA SER A 122 -0.68 -12.40 2.94
C SER A 122 0.03 -12.77 4.26
N ARG A 123 1.32 -12.42 4.40
CA ARG A 123 2.10 -12.72 5.62
C ARG A 123 1.54 -12.03 6.87
N LEU A 124 1.13 -10.77 6.78
CA LEU A 124 0.54 -10.05 7.91
C LEU A 124 -0.81 -10.64 8.29
N THR A 125 -1.66 -10.96 7.31
CA THR A 125 -2.95 -11.61 7.53
C THR A 125 -2.79 -12.98 8.17
N TYR A 126 -1.80 -13.75 7.77
CA TYR A 126 -1.45 -15.00 8.45
C TYR A 126 -1.01 -14.76 9.90
N ALA A 127 -0.11 -13.80 10.12
CA ALA A 127 0.41 -13.43 11.44
C ALA A 127 -0.65 -12.94 12.43
N VAL A 128 -1.67 -12.23 11.95
CA VAL A 128 -2.73 -11.76 12.84
C VAL A 128 -3.62 -12.94 13.29
N SER A 129 -3.83 -13.92 12.42
CA SER A 129 -4.62 -15.13 12.70
C SER A 129 -3.87 -16.19 13.51
N ARG A 130 -2.53 -16.14 13.56
CA ARG A 130 -1.66 -17.07 14.31
C ARG A 130 -0.66 -16.30 15.18
N PRO A 131 -1.11 -15.74 16.31
CA PRO A 131 -0.29 -14.85 17.14
C PRO A 131 0.90 -15.54 17.82
N ASP A 132 0.82 -16.86 18.02
CA ASP A 132 1.84 -17.64 18.75
C ASP A 132 2.91 -18.24 17.84
N GLU A 133 2.92 -17.89 16.55
CA GLU A 133 3.83 -18.50 15.59
C GLU A 133 5.25 -17.95 15.72
N PRO A 134 6.30 -18.80 15.77
CA PRO A 134 7.67 -18.33 15.81
C PRO A 134 8.03 -17.57 14.51
N GLY A 135 8.85 -16.52 14.64
CA GLY A 135 9.36 -15.75 13.50
C GLY A 135 8.55 -14.50 13.12
N LEU A 136 7.50 -14.16 13.87
CA LEU A 136 6.72 -12.93 13.63
C LEU A 136 7.56 -11.65 13.71
N GLN A 137 8.58 -11.61 14.57
CA GLN A 137 9.46 -10.45 14.64
C GLN A 137 10.27 -10.27 13.35
N SER A 138 10.82 -11.36 12.80
CA SER A 138 11.52 -11.31 11.51
C SER A 138 10.61 -10.87 10.36
N LEU A 139 9.33 -11.26 10.40
CA LEU A 139 8.33 -10.74 9.47
C LEU A 139 8.16 -9.21 9.60
N TYR A 140 8.03 -8.70 10.82
CA TYR A 140 7.89 -7.27 11.05
C TYR A 140 9.12 -6.50 10.61
N ASP A 141 10.31 -7.01 10.91
CA ASP A 141 11.58 -6.42 10.51
C ASP A 141 11.72 -6.42 8.98
N ASP A 142 11.35 -7.51 8.28
CA ASP A 142 11.35 -7.57 6.81
C ASP A 142 10.46 -6.49 6.19
N VAL A 143 9.24 -6.33 6.72
CA VAL A 143 8.28 -5.34 6.22
C VAL A 143 8.83 -3.93 6.50
N LEU A 144 9.34 -3.69 7.71
CA LEU A 144 9.88 -2.39 8.09
C LEU A 144 11.14 -2.02 7.30
N ASP A 145 12.10 -2.92 7.11
CA ASP A 145 13.31 -2.67 6.30
C ASP A 145 12.94 -2.26 4.87
N LEU A 146 11.96 -2.96 4.29
CA LEU A 146 11.42 -2.62 2.98
C LEU A 146 10.75 -1.27 2.93
N MET A 147 10.13 -0.85 4.05
CA MET A 147 9.52 0.46 4.14
C MET A 147 10.54 1.61 4.20
N HIS A 148 11.73 1.36 4.77
CA HIS A 148 12.75 2.38 5.00
C HIS A 148 13.77 2.50 3.87
N LYS A 149 13.84 1.56 2.92
CA LYS A 149 14.65 1.69 1.70
C LYS A 149 14.11 2.83 0.83
N ARG A 150 14.83 3.96 0.86
CA ARG A 150 14.60 5.17 0.03
C ARG A 150 15.35 5.08 -1.28
#